data_AF-A0A4Z0MF89-F1
#
_entry.id   AF-A0A4Z0MF89-F1
#
_cell.length_a   1.000
_cell.length_b   1.000
_cell.length_c   1.000
_cell.angle_alpha   90.00
_cell.angle_beta   90.00
_cell.angle_gamma   90.00
#
_symmetry.space_group_name_H-M   'P 1'
#
loop_
_entity.id
_entity.type
_entity.pdbx_description
1 polymer ?
#
loop_
_entity_poly.entity_id
_entity_poly.type
_entity_poly.pdbx_seq_one_letter_code
_entity_poly.pdbx_strand_id
1 'polypeptide(L)'
;MRRLLQSFLFLAVACLLFWLVQQGYNAATRKPESPVVLFASFESGVNGSWLQLRTDSTFDFTRASLVGDDDVTRGNYQRMDSILQLDRLPTQGMLKSRTLLIRSNSQHKPSSVWQLDKNGQVDSSLAVFTVY
;
A
#
# COMPACT_ATOMS: atom_id res chain seq x y z
N MET A 1 -37.94 -13.31 34.66
CA MET A 1 -36.92 -13.98 33.82
C MET A 1 -37.31 -14.12 32.34
N ARG A 2 -38.48 -14.70 31.99
CA ARG A 2 -38.85 -14.97 30.58
C ARG A 2 -38.91 -13.73 29.65
N ARG A 3 -39.42 -12.59 30.14
CA ARG A 3 -39.47 -11.32 29.38
C ARG A 3 -38.10 -10.70 29.15
N LEU A 4 -37.21 -10.78 30.14
CA LEU A 4 -35.81 -10.35 30.02
C LEU A 4 -35.06 -11.18 28.97
N LEU A 5 -35.24 -12.51 28.99
CA LEU A 5 -34.64 -13.41 28.02
C LEU A 5 -35.10 -13.10 26.58
N GLN A 6 -36.38 -12.78 26.39
CA GLN A 6 -36.93 -12.36 25.10
C GLN A 6 -36.32 -11.05 24.61
N SER A 7 -36.18 -10.04 25.49
CA SER A 7 -35.54 -8.77 25.14
C SER A 7 -34.08 -8.95 24.72
N PHE A 8 -33.32 -9.81 25.42
CA PHE A 8 -31.95 -10.15 25.03
C PHE A 8 -31.89 -10.86 23.67
N LEU A 9 -32.83 -11.76 23.40
CA LEU A 9 -32.92 -12.44 22.11
C LEU A 9 -33.19 -11.45 20.97
N PHE A 10 -34.13 -10.51 21.16
CA PHE A 10 -34.42 -9.47 20.18
C PHE A 10 -33.22 -8.57 19.92
N LEU A 11 -32.50 -8.17 20.97
CA LEU A 11 -31.29 -7.36 20.84
C LEU A 11 -30.18 -8.11 20.08
N ALA A 12 -29.96 -9.38 20.41
CA ALA A 12 -28.96 -10.21 19.73
C ALA A 12 -29.29 -10.37 18.23
N VAL A 13 -30.56 -10.63 17.90
CA VAL A 13 -31.01 -10.71 16.51
C VAL A 13 -30.85 -9.38 15.79
N ALA A 14 -31.18 -8.25 16.44
CA ALA A 14 -30.99 -6.92 15.85
C ALA A 14 -29.51 -6.60 15.57
N CYS A 15 -28.60 -6.91 16.51
CA CYS A 15 -27.17 -6.75 16.30
C CYS A 15 -26.65 -7.62 15.15
N LEU A 16 -27.15 -8.85 15.03
CA LEU A 16 -26.73 -9.79 13.99
C LEU A 16 -27.23 -9.35 12.60
N LEU A 17 -28.47 -8.85 12.51
CA LEU A 17 -29.00 -8.24 11.29
C LEU A 17 -28.22 -6.98 10.90
N PHE A 18 -27.88 -6.12 11.87
CA PHE A 18 -27.08 -4.93 11.63
C PHE A 18 -25.69 -5.28 11.08
N TRP A 19 -25.03 -6.27 11.68
CA TRP A 19 -23.72 -6.75 11.22
C TRP A 19 -23.76 -7.31 9.79
N LEU A 20 -24.80 -8.08 9.44
CA LEU A 20 -25.01 -8.61 8.09
C LEU A 20 -25.23 -7.51 7.06
N VAL A 21 -26.05 -6.50 7.38
CA VAL A 21 -26.29 -5.34 6.50
C VAL A 21 -24.99 -4.57 6.28
N GLN A 22 -24.19 -4.38 7.33
CA GLN A 22 -22.92 -3.66 7.23
C GLN A 22 -21.88 -4.41 6.39
N GLN A 23 -21.80 -5.74 6.53
CA GLN A 23 -20.97 -6.59 5.66
C GLN A 23 -21.40 -6.49 4.18
N GLY A 24 -22.71 -6.58 3.90
CA GLY A 24 -23.25 -6.48 2.54
C GLY A 24 -22.98 -5.12 1.89
N TYR A 25 -23.15 -4.03 2.64
CA TYR A 25 -22.84 -2.68 2.16
C TYR A 25 -21.35 -2.51 1.85
N ASN A 26 -20.47 -3.00 2.73
CA ASN A 26 -19.03 -2.95 2.51
C ASN A 26 -18.59 -3.77 1.29
N ALA A 27 -19.21 -4.92 1.05
CA ALA A 27 -18.93 -5.74 -0.13
C ALA A 27 -19.41 -5.06 -1.42
N ALA A 28 -20.62 -4.49 -1.41
CA ALA A 28 -21.21 -3.83 -2.58
C ALA A 28 -20.50 -2.52 -2.97
N THR A 29 -19.88 -1.83 -2.01
CA THR A 29 -19.17 -0.56 -2.25
C THR A 29 -17.69 -0.74 -2.56
N ARG A 30 -17.14 -1.95 -2.40
CA ARG A 30 -15.76 -2.25 -2.82
C ARG A 30 -15.68 -2.30 -4.33
N LYS A 31 -15.20 -1.20 -4.92
CA LYS A 31 -14.75 -1.20 -6.31
C LYS A 31 -13.63 -2.25 -6.44
N PRO A 32 -13.64 -3.12 -7.45
CA PRO A 32 -12.55 -4.06 -7.66
C PRO A 32 -11.25 -3.26 -7.82
N GLU A 33 -10.25 -3.61 -7.01
CA GLU A 33 -8.96 -2.94 -7.08
C GLU A 33 -8.29 -3.23 -8.42
N SER A 34 -7.69 -2.20 -9.00
CA SER A 34 -6.87 -2.31 -10.20
C SER A 34 -5.69 -3.28 -9.94
N PRO A 35 -5.40 -4.22 -10.86
CA PRO A 35 -4.30 -5.16 -10.72
C PRO A 35 -2.95 -4.48 -10.44
N VAL A 36 -2.13 -5.10 -9.59
CA VAL A 36 -0.76 -4.66 -9.31
C VAL A 36 0.15 -5.07 -10.47
N VAL A 37 0.88 -4.11 -11.03
CA VAL A 37 1.85 -4.31 -12.13
C VAL A 37 3.29 -4.34 -11.65
N LEU A 38 3.56 -3.79 -10.48
CA LEU A 38 4.88 -3.82 -9.84
C LEU A 38 4.69 -3.80 -8.33
N PHE A 39 5.28 -4.79 -7.67
CA PHE A 39 5.43 -4.81 -6.23
C PHE A 39 6.91 -4.69 -5.90
N ALA A 40 7.28 -3.70 -5.09
CA ALA A 40 8.64 -3.57 -4.60
C ALA A 40 8.66 -3.33 -3.10
N SER A 41 9.52 -4.04 -2.38
CA SER A 41 9.62 -3.92 -0.92
C SER A 41 11.02 -3.60 -0.45
N PHE A 42 11.09 -2.96 0.70
CA PHE A 42 12.30 -2.69 1.46
C PHE A 42 12.06 -3.16 2.88
N GLU A 43 12.99 -3.94 3.43
CA GLU A 43 12.91 -4.49 4.78
C GLU A 43 14.19 -4.12 5.54
N SER A 44 14.05 -3.44 6.68
CA SER A 44 15.16 -3.07 7.55
C SER A 44 15.08 -3.79 8.91
N GLY A 45 14.84 -5.10 8.87
CA GLY A 45 14.75 -5.99 10.04
C GLY A 45 13.48 -5.77 10.88
N VAL A 46 13.33 -4.60 11.51
CA VAL A 46 12.21 -4.29 12.40
C VAL A 46 11.11 -3.45 11.75
N ASN A 47 11.37 -2.85 10.59
CA ASN A 47 10.37 -2.09 9.84
C ASN A 47 10.42 -2.50 8.37
N GLY A 48 9.24 -2.52 7.74
CA GLY A 48 9.08 -2.81 6.32
C GLY A 48 8.46 -1.61 5.61
N SER A 49 8.69 -1.51 4.31
CA SER A 49 7.92 -0.64 3.45
C SER A 49 7.75 -1.29 2.09
N TRP A 50 6.60 -1.11 1.45
CA TRP A 50 6.39 -1.59 0.09
C TRP A 50 5.67 -0.56 -0.77
N LEU A 51 5.96 -0.64 -2.05
CA LEU A 51 5.39 0.16 -3.11
C LEU A 51 4.66 -0.78 -4.07
N GLN A 52 3.39 -0.49 -4.29
CA GLN A 52 2.54 -1.15 -5.28
C GLN A 52 2.17 -0.16 -6.36
N LEU A 53 2.51 -0.47 -7.61
CA LEU A 53 2.01 0.24 -8.78
C LEU A 53 0.90 -0.57 -9.42
N ARG A 54 -0.16 0.09 -9.85
CA ARG A 54 -1.35 -0.55 -10.42
C ARG A 54 -1.56 -0.20 -11.89
N THR A 55 -2.35 -1.00 -12.61
CA THR A 55 -2.59 -0.85 -14.06
C THR A 55 -3.28 0.47 -14.44
N ASP A 56 -3.97 1.10 -13.50
CA ASP A 56 -4.74 2.35 -13.67
C ASP A 56 -3.94 3.60 -13.29
N SER A 57 -2.60 3.50 -13.31
CA SER A 57 -1.69 4.59 -12.97
C SER A 57 -1.78 5.10 -11.52
N THR A 58 -2.34 4.29 -10.61
CA THR A 58 -2.35 4.57 -9.16
C THR A 58 -1.25 3.81 -8.43
N PHE A 59 -0.79 4.35 -7.30
CA PHE A 59 0.14 3.66 -6.42
C PHE A 59 -0.32 3.66 -4.97
N ASP A 60 0.09 2.61 -4.25
CA ASP A 60 0.01 2.52 -2.79
C ASP A 60 1.44 2.37 -2.25
N PHE A 61 1.86 3.28 -1.37
CA PHE A 61 3.07 3.12 -0.58
C PHE A 61 2.68 2.85 0.87
N THR A 62 3.07 1.70 1.39
CA THR A 62 2.80 1.32 2.77
C THR A 62 4.08 1.33 3.57
N ARG A 63 4.04 2.02 4.71
CA ARG A 63 5.05 1.92 5.76
C ARG A 63 4.50 0.99 6.84
N ALA A 64 5.06 -0.22 6.91
CA ALA A 64 4.72 -1.15 7.97
C ALA A 64 5.41 -0.76 9.28
N SER A 65 4.63 -0.77 10.34
CA SER A 65 5.10 -0.59 11.71
C SER A 65 4.85 -1.87 12.50
N LEU A 66 5.85 -2.38 13.23
CA LEU A 66 5.63 -3.48 14.18
C LEU A 66 4.69 -3.08 15.33
N VAL A 67 4.64 -1.79 15.65
CA VAL A 67 3.83 -1.23 16.74
C VAL A 67 2.98 -0.10 16.15
N GLY A 68 1.72 -0.39 15.85
CA GLY A 68 0.75 0.55 15.31
C GLY A 68 0.16 0.14 13.96
N ASP A 69 -0.68 1.00 13.41
CA ASP A 69 -1.31 0.78 12.10
C ASP A 69 -0.33 1.08 10.96
N ASP A 70 -0.48 0.32 9.87
CA ASP A 70 0.18 0.59 8.61
C ASP A 70 -0.27 1.94 8.05
N ASP A 71 0.71 2.77 7.70
CA ASP A 71 0.43 4.07 7.08
C ASP A 71 0.53 3.93 5.56
N VAL A 72 -0.61 4.13 4.90
CA VAL A 72 -0.76 3.96 3.45
C VAL A 72 -0.92 5.30 2.77
N THR A 73 0.08 5.67 1.98
CA THR A 73 0.00 6.82 1.08
C THR A 73 -0.45 6.36 -0.30
N ARG A 74 -1.55 6.94 -0.79
CA ARG A 74 -2.10 6.67 -2.12
C ARG A 74 -1.96 7.85 -3.05
N GLY A 75 -1.64 7.60 -4.30
CA GLY A 75 -1.51 8.66 -5.30
C GLY A 75 -1.53 8.14 -6.73
N ASN A 76 -1.09 8.98 -7.64
CA ASN A 76 -0.94 8.65 -9.06
C ASN A 76 0.54 8.60 -9.43
N TYR A 77 0.87 7.80 -10.43
CA TYR A 77 2.20 7.75 -11.01
C TYR A 77 2.15 7.89 -12.52
N GLN A 78 3.24 8.41 -13.09
CA GLN A 78 3.53 8.36 -14.51
C GLN A 78 4.78 7.51 -14.72
N ARG A 79 4.81 6.76 -15.83
CA ARG A 79 5.96 5.94 -16.21
C ARG A 79 6.45 6.38 -17.58
N MET A 80 7.74 6.70 -17.66
CA MET A 80 8.46 6.97 -18.89
C MET A 80 9.66 6.02 -18.94
N ASP A 81 9.52 4.96 -19.73
CA ASP A 81 10.48 3.85 -19.80
C ASP A 81 10.76 3.20 -18.43
N SER A 82 11.96 3.39 -17.91
CA SER A 82 12.42 2.90 -16.61
C SER A 82 12.23 3.93 -15.49
N ILE A 83 11.84 5.16 -15.81
CA ILE A 83 11.62 6.22 -14.83
C ILE A 83 10.15 6.24 -14.43
N LEU A 84 9.91 6.31 -13.13
CA LEU A 84 8.60 6.52 -12.52
C LEU A 84 8.57 7.89 -11.85
N GLN A 85 7.45 8.59 -11.97
CA GLN A 85 7.21 9.85 -11.29
C GLN A 85 5.92 9.78 -10.50
N LEU A 86 6.01 10.00 -9.18
CA LEU A 86 4.89 10.00 -8.25
C LEU A 86 4.33 11.42 -8.09
N ASP A 87 3.00 11.55 -8.01
CA ASP A 87 2.34 12.85 -7.79
C ASP A 87 2.59 13.41 -6.38
N ARG A 88 2.80 12.51 -5.41
CA ARG A 88 3.02 12.85 -3.99
C ARG A 88 3.96 11.88 -3.31
N LEU A 89 4.38 12.26 -2.10
CA LEU A 89 5.20 11.45 -1.22
C LEU A 89 4.48 11.20 0.10
N PRO A 90 4.81 10.09 0.78
CA PRO A 90 4.41 9.93 2.16
C PRO A 90 5.07 11.01 3.04
N THR A 91 4.42 11.37 4.14
CA THR A 91 5.00 12.31 5.12
C THR A 91 6.16 11.69 5.91
N GLN A 92 6.17 10.36 6.03
CA GLN A 92 7.15 9.59 6.78
C GLN A 92 7.61 8.34 5.99
N GLY A 93 8.64 7.65 6.48
CA GLY A 93 9.15 6.42 5.86
C GLY A 93 10.28 6.64 4.84
N MET A 94 10.59 5.59 4.09
CA MET A 94 11.81 5.48 3.28
C MET A 94 11.69 6.01 1.85
N LEU A 95 10.47 6.23 1.37
CA LEU A 95 10.22 6.84 0.06
C LEU A 95 10.33 8.37 0.18
N LYS A 96 11.46 8.91 -0.26
CA LYS A 96 11.85 10.33 -0.16
C LYS A 96 11.92 11.04 -1.51
N SER A 97 11.98 10.30 -2.62
CA SER A 97 11.96 10.89 -3.96
C SER A 97 10.68 10.58 -4.72
N ARG A 98 10.17 11.60 -5.43
CA ARG A 98 9.06 11.42 -6.38
C ARG A 98 9.52 10.74 -7.65
N THR A 99 10.80 10.79 -7.96
CA THR A 99 11.35 10.24 -9.18
C THR A 99 12.12 8.97 -8.86
N LEU A 100 11.66 7.85 -9.41
CA LEU A 100 12.23 6.54 -9.19
C LEU A 100 12.75 5.97 -10.50
N LEU A 101 13.75 5.10 -10.40
CA LEU A 101 14.36 4.42 -11.52
C LEU A 101 14.31 2.91 -11.30
N ILE A 102 13.59 2.21 -12.17
CA ILE A 102 13.56 0.75 -12.20
C ILE A 102 14.82 0.27 -12.94
N ARG A 103 15.69 -0.46 -12.24
CA ARG A 103 16.88 -1.06 -12.85
C ARG A 103 16.81 -2.57 -12.75
N SER A 104 17.08 -3.23 -13.87
CA SER A 104 17.41 -4.64 -13.92
C SER A 104 18.90 -4.77 -13.61
N ASN A 105 19.28 -5.42 -12.50
CA ASN A 105 20.68 -5.72 -12.24
C ASN A 105 20.95 -7.19 -12.62
N SER A 106 21.89 -7.43 -13.53
CA SER A 106 22.32 -8.78 -13.92
C SER A 106 22.96 -9.58 -12.77
N GLN A 107 23.43 -8.93 -11.70
CA GLN A 107 23.98 -9.56 -10.50
C GLN A 107 22.97 -9.71 -9.35
N HIS A 108 21.87 -8.97 -9.38
CA HIS A 108 20.81 -9.03 -8.36
C HIS A 108 19.50 -9.34 -9.08
N LYS A 109 19.19 -10.63 -9.20
CA LYS A 109 17.80 -11.04 -9.33
C LYS A 109 17.20 -10.93 -7.92
N PRO A 110 16.22 -10.05 -7.68
CA PRO A 110 15.32 -9.42 -8.66
C PRO A 110 15.61 -7.93 -8.96
N SER A 111 14.93 -7.37 -9.97
CA SER A 111 14.98 -5.95 -10.34
C SER A 111 14.78 -5.03 -9.13
N SER A 112 15.31 -3.81 -9.17
CA SER A 112 15.25 -2.89 -8.04
C SER A 112 14.74 -1.51 -8.44
N VAL A 113 14.03 -0.85 -7.53
CA VAL A 113 13.56 0.52 -7.67
C VAL A 113 14.46 1.43 -6.84
N TRP A 114 15.20 2.28 -7.53
CA TRP A 114 16.12 3.27 -6.97
C TRP A 114 15.47 4.63 -6.90
N GLN A 115 15.83 5.43 -5.90
CA GLN A 115 15.36 6.80 -5.75
C GLN A 115 16.35 7.77 -6.41
N LEU A 116 15.85 8.72 -7.18
CA LEU A 116 16.67 9.73 -7.84
C LEU A 116 16.69 11.03 -7.05
N ASP A 117 17.82 11.72 -7.04
CA ASP A 117 17.95 13.07 -6.50
C ASP A 117 17.34 14.12 -7.44
N LYS A 118 17.40 15.39 -7.02
CA LYS A 118 16.94 16.53 -7.82
C LYS A 118 17.67 16.72 -9.17
N ASN A 119 18.85 16.10 -9.33
CA ASN A 119 19.65 16.15 -10.54
C ASN A 119 19.42 14.92 -11.44
N GLY A 120 18.52 14.01 -11.04
CA GLY A 120 18.25 12.76 -11.77
C GLY A 120 19.30 11.68 -11.55
N GLN A 121 20.20 11.84 -10.57
CA GLN A 121 21.20 10.85 -10.21
C GLN A 121 20.65 9.89 -9.15
N VAL A 122 21.14 8.65 -9.15
CA VAL A 122 20.79 7.70 -8.09
C VAL A 122 21.36 8.20 -6.76
N ASP A 123 20.48 8.36 -5.78
CA ASP A 123 20.89 8.69 -4.43
C ASP A 123 21.14 7.38 -3.64
N SER A 124 22.40 6.99 -3.55
CA SER A 124 22.84 5.79 -2.82
C SER A 124 22.60 5.85 -1.31
N SER A 125 22.26 7.02 -0.75
CA SER A 125 21.90 7.16 0.67
C SER A 125 20.45 6.76 0.96
N LEU A 126 19.62 6.65 -0.08
CA LEU A 126 18.21 6.30 0.03
C LEU A 126 17.97 4.79 -0.09
N ALA A 127 16.84 4.36 0.47
CA ALA A 127 16.44 2.96 0.39
C ALA A 127 16.20 2.52 -1.05
N VAL A 128 16.64 1.30 -1.35
CA VAL A 128 16.41 0.60 -2.60
C VAL A 128 15.32 -0.44 -2.37
N PHE A 129 14.29 -0.44 -3.20
CA PHE A 129 13.21 -1.42 -3.09
C PHE A 129 13.46 -2.57 -4.06
N THR A 130 13.31 -3.78 -3.56
CA THR A 130 13.45 -5.04 -4.31
C THR A 130 12.12 -5.39 -4.95
N VAL A 131 12.09 -5.56 -6.27
CA VAL A 131 10.88 -5.90 -7.05
C VAL A 131 10.61 -7.41 -6.92
N TYR A 132 9.35 -7.82 -6.84
CA TYR A 132 8.93 -9.25 -6.84
C TYR A 132 7.92 -9.54 -7.94
#